data_AF-A0A7Z9XD68-F1
#
_entry.id   AF-A0A7Z9XD68-F1
#
_cell.length_a   1.000
_cell.length_b   1.000
_cell.length_c   1.000
_cell.angle_alpha   90.00
_cell.angle_beta   90.00
_cell.angle_gamma   90.00
#
_symmetry.space_group_name_H-M   'P 1'
#
loop_
_entity.id
_entity.type
_entity.pdbx_description
1 polymer ?
#
loop_
_entity_poly.entity_id
_entity_poly.type
_entity_poly.pdbx_seq_one_letter_code
_entity_poly.pdbx_strand_id
1 'polypeptide(L)'
;MHRILDGIDVDDEGLAVECVEKVGPGGNYVTEEHTIGQMFKQFFYPTLSVRMNFDAWQDRGKPTPLTRAHEVVRKRKEAHKTVLDAEQVTEIKNRFPDILNA
;
A
#
# COMPACT_ATOMS: atom_id res chain seq x y z
N MET A 1 -6.50 -8.35 -0.85
CA MET A 1 -6.75 -9.57 -1.64
C MET A 1 -6.43 -9.44 -3.12
N HIS A 2 -6.36 -8.24 -3.71
CA HIS A 2 -6.11 -8.05 -5.14
C HIS A 2 -4.88 -8.81 -5.68
N ARG A 3 -3.70 -8.65 -5.06
CA ARG A 3 -2.46 -9.28 -5.55
C ARG A 3 -2.48 -10.82 -5.62
N ILE A 4 -3.22 -11.49 -4.75
CA ILE A 4 -3.33 -12.96 -4.77
C ILE A 4 -4.18 -13.41 -5.96
N LEU A 5 -5.18 -12.61 -6.35
CA LEU A 5 -6.09 -12.93 -7.43
C LEU A 5 -5.48 -12.69 -8.81
N ASP A 6 -4.41 -11.90 -8.91
CA ASP A 6 -3.70 -11.63 -10.16
C ASP A 6 -2.99 -12.88 -10.72
N GLY A 7 -2.80 -13.92 -9.89
CA GLY A 7 -2.17 -15.17 -10.32
C GLY A 7 -0.64 -15.06 -10.46
N ILE A 8 -0.09 -15.87 -11.37
CA ILE A 8 1.36 -15.96 -11.62
C ILE A 8 1.60 -15.62 -13.09
N ASP A 9 2.46 -14.64 -13.35
CA ASP A 9 2.92 -14.30 -14.69
C ASP A 9 3.93 -15.36 -15.16
N VAL A 10 3.64 -16.04 -16.27
CA VAL A 10 4.44 -17.15 -16.82
C VAL A 10 5.09 -16.82 -18.16
N ASP A 11 5.23 -15.52 -18.46
CA ASP A 11 5.99 -15.04 -19.62
C ASP A 11 7.50 -14.97 -19.30
N ASP A 12 8.32 -14.66 -20.30
CA ASP A 12 9.78 -14.65 -20.18
C ASP A 12 10.26 -13.73 -19.04
N GLU A 13 9.60 -12.58 -18.89
CA GLU A 13 9.89 -11.62 -17.83
C GLU A 13 9.46 -12.14 -16.45
N GLY A 14 8.31 -12.79 -16.32
CA GLY A 14 7.85 -13.40 -15.07
C GLY A 14 8.73 -14.58 -14.62
N LEU A 15 9.22 -15.38 -15.57
CA LEU A 15 10.07 -16.53 -15.30
C LEU A 15 11.52 -16.15 -14.93
N ALA A 16 12.01 -15.01 -15.42
CA ALA A 16 13.31 -14.44 -15.04
C ALA A 16 14.53 -15.37 -15.28
N VAL A 17 14.43 -16.28 -16.26
CA VAL A 17 15.44 -17.34 -16.48
C VAL A 17 16.83 -16.75 -16.75
N GLU A 18 16.92 -15.74 -17.60
CA GLU A 18 18.19 -15.06 -17.92
C GLU A 18 18.83 -14.41 -16.69
N CYS A 19 18.01 -13.83 -15.80
CA CYS A 19 18.49 -13.22 -14.56
C CYS A 19 19.05 -14.29 -13.61
N VAL A 20 18.37 -15.43 -13.49
CA VAL A 20 18.82 -16.57 -12.66
C VAL A 20 20.14 -17.15 -13.17
N GLU A 21 20.27 -17.33 -14.49
CA GLU A 21 21.49 -17.83 -15.11
C GLU A 21 22.66 -16.84 -14.91
N LYS A 22 22.41 -15.54 -15.11
CA LYS A 22 23.41 -14.49 -14.94
C LYS A 22 23.96 -14.40 -13.51
N VAL A 23 23.09 -14.47 -12.50
CA VAL A 23 23.49 -14.34 -11.09
C VAL A 23 24.18 -15.61 -10.60
N GLY A 24 23.65 -16.78 -10.98
CA GLY A 24 24.22 -18.08 -10.65
C GLY A 24 24.23 -18.41 -9.14
N PRO A 25 24.79 -19.58 -8.77
CA PRO A 25 24.82 -20.06 -7.39
C PRO A 25 25.62 -19.14 -6.45
N GLY A 26 25.05 -18.82 -5.29
CA GLY A 26 25.71 -17.99 -4.27
C GLY A 26 25.66 -16.48 -4.54
N GLY A 27 25.09 -16.04 -5.66
CA GLY A 27 24.82 -14.63 -5.96
C GLY A 27 23.58 -14.09 -5.23
N ASN A 28 23.26 -12.81 -5.49
CA ASN A 28 22.05 -12.16 -4.98
C ASN A 28 21.40 -11.30 -6.07
N TYR A 29 20.10 -11.07 -5.95
CA TYR A 29 19.28 -10.40 -6.97
C TYR A 29 18.94 -8.95 -6.60
N VAL A 30 19.41 -8.46 -5.46
CA VAL A 30 18.93 -7.19 -4.87
C VAL A 30 19.19 -6.00 -5.80
N THR A 31 20.28 -6.04 -6.57
CA THR A 31 20.70 -4.98 -7.48
C THR A 31 20.46 -5.31 -8.96
N GLU A 32 19.78 -6.41 -9.28
CA GLU A 32 19.52 -6.78 -10.66
C GLU A 32 18.44 -5.89 -11.28
N GLU A 33 18.63 -5.51 -12.55
CA GLU A 33 17.68 -4.67 -13.30
C GLU A 33 16.27 -5.28 -13.32
N HIS A 34 16.20 -6.60 -13.47
CA HIS A 34 14.95 -7.37 -13.39
C HIS A 34 14.22 -7.15 -12.06
N THR A 35 14.94 -7.22 -10.94
CA THR A 35 14.36 -6.98 -9.61
C THR A 35 13.86 -5.54 -9.48
N ILE A 36 14.60 -4.55 -10.00
CA ILE A 36 14.18 -3.15 -10.01
C ILE A 36 12.90 -2.95 -10.83
N GLY A 37 12.81 -3.56 -12.01
CA GLY A 37 11.65 -3.47 -12.89
C GLY A 37 10.39 -4.15 -12.35
N GLN A 38 10.56 -5.22 -11.56
CA GLN A 38 9.45 -6.06 -11.09
C GLN A 38 9.03 -5.79 -9.64
N MET A 39 9.89 -5.26 -8.77
CA MET A 39 9.61 -5.23 -7.33
C MET A 39 8.29 -4.51 -6.96
N PHE A 40 7.95 -3.40 -7.64
CA PHE A 40 6.72 -2.67 -7.33
C PHE A 40 5.46 -3.27 -7.97
N LYS A 41 5.62 -4.17 -8.95
CA LYS A 41 4.51 -4.83 -9.65
C LYS A 41 4.17 -6.16 -8.97
N GLN A 42 5.20 -6.95 -8.69
CA GLN A 42 5.04 -8.34 -8.25
C GLN A 42 4.83 -8.47 -6.73
N PHE A 43 5.27 -7.50 -5.92
CA PHE A 43 5.10 -7.54 -4.47
C PHE A 43 3.86 -6.80 -3.97
N PHE A 44 3.21 -7.40 -2.97
CA PHE A 44 2.22 -6.69 -2.16
C PHE A 44 2.90 -5.91 -1.04
N TYR A 45 2.72 -4.59 -1.03
CA TYR A 45 3.20 -3.70 0.04
C TYR A 45 2.07 -3.35 1.00
N PRO A 46 1.95 -4.05 2.15
CA PRO A 46 0.86 -3.81 3.09
C PRO A 46 1.00 -2.43 3.75
N THR A 47 -0.08 -1.65 3.76
CA THR A 47 -0.11 -0.33 4.41
C THR A 47 -0.07 -0.42 5.93
N LEU A 48 -0.69 -1.46 6.52
CA LEU A 48 -0.87 -1.56 7.97
C LEU A 48 0.16 -2.46 8.66
N SER A 49 0.68 -3.49 7.97
CA SER A 49 1.62 -4.43 8.58
C SER A 49 2.92 -3.74 8.97
N VAL A 50 3.49 -4.13 10.11
CA VAL A 50 4.74 -3.59 10.64
C VAL A 50 5.87 -4.56 10.27
N ARG A 51 6.65 -4.21 9.23
CA ARG A 51 7.79 -5.00 8.73
C ARG A 51 9.08 -4.21 8.91
N MET A 52 9.65 -4.31 10.10
CA MET A 52 10.88 -3.61 10.49
C MET A 52 11.71 -4.55 11.37
N ASN A 53 13.02 -4.32 11.41
CA ASN A 53 13.87 -5.02 12.37
C ASN A 53 13.51 -4.60 13.80
N PHE A 54 13.97 -5.39 14.78
CA PHE A 54 13.59 -5.20 16.18
C PHE A 54 14.03 -3.85 16.75
N ASP A 55 15.27 -3.44 16.47
CA ASP A 55 15.82 -2.18 17.00
C ASP A 55 15.03 -0.97 16.48
N ALA A 56 14.78 -0.90 15.16
CA ALA A 56 13.97 0.18 14.58
C ALA A 56 12.50 0.13 15.05
N TRP A 57 11.97 -1.06 15.36
CA TRP A 57 10.65 -1.19 15.97
C TRP A 57 10.60 -0.61 17.37
N GLN A 58 11.61 -0.91 18.17
CA GLN A 58 11.74 -0.40 19.53
C GLN A 58 11.90 1.13 19.53
N ASP A 59 12.80 1.65 18.70
CA ASP A 59 13.08 3.10 18.58
C ASP A 59 11.87 3.90 18.11
N ARG A 60 11.03 3.30 17.26
CA ARG A 60 9.78 3.93 16.77
C ARG A 60 8.60 3.79 17.74
N GLY A 61 8.85 3.40 18.99
CA GLY A 61 7.81 3.30 20.02
C GLY A 61 6.92 2.08 19.85
N LYS A 62 7.44 0.99 19.28
CA LYS A 62 6.77 -0.32 19.18
C LYS A 62 5.44 -0.25 18.43
N PRO A 63 5.42 0.27 17.18
CA PRO A 63 4.18 0.43 16.43
C PRO A 63 3.47 -0.90 16.23
N THR A 64 2.14 -0.85 16.22
CA THR A 64 1.26 -1.98 15.92
C THR A 64 0.46 -1.69 14.64
N PRO A 65 -0.18 -2.70 14.04
CA PRO A 65 -1.09 -2.47 12.92
C PRO A 65 -2.23 -1.48 13.27
N LEU A 66 -2.71 -1.49 14.51
CA LEU A 66 -3.77 -0.60 14.98
C LEU A 66 -3.29 0.85 15.08
N THR A 67 -2.08 1.09 15.62
CA THR A 67 -1.53 2.45 15.69
C THR A 67 -1.30 3.02 14.28
N ARG A 68 -0.86 2.18 13.33
CA ARG A 68 -0.77 2.58 11.91
C ARG A 68 -2.13 2.89 11.29
N ALA A 69 -3.15 2.08 11.58
CA ALA A 69 -4.51 2.33 11.08
C ALA A 69 -5.04 3.69 11.56
N HIS A 70 -4.86 4.01 12.84
CA HIS A 70 -5.23 5.32 13.38
C HIS A 70 -4.52 6.47 12.67
N GLU A 71 -3.21 6.34 12.42
CA GLU A 71 -2.44 7.35 11.70
C GLU A 71 -2.94 7.55 10.27
N VAL A 72 -3.23 6.46 9.55
CA VAL A 72 -3.78 6.50 8.18
C VAL A 72 -5.13 7.21 8.16
N VAL A 73 -6.03 6.89 9.09
CA VAL A 73 -7.35 7.54 9.19
C VAL A 73 -7.18 9.04 9.45
N ARG A 74 -6.31 9.41 10.41
CA ARG A 74 -6.04 10.81 10.72
C ARG A 74 -5.53 11.57 9.49
N LYS A 75 -4.51 11.05 8.81
CA LYS A 75 -3.97 11.66 7.58
C LYS A 75 -5.01 11.80 6.48
N ARG A 76 -5.87 10.81 6.29
CA ARG A 76 -6.94 10.87 5.29
C ARG A 76 -8.00 11.91 5.62
N LYS A 77 -8.36 12.07 6.91
CA LYS A 77 -9.28 13.12 7.36
C LYS A 77 -8.70 14.52 7.12
N GLU A 78 -7.42 14.72 7.44
CA GLU A 78 -6.73 15.99 7.24
C GLU A 78 -6.57 16.35 5.75
N ALA A 79 -6.28 15.35 4.90
CA ALA A 79 -6.16 15.54 3.46
C ALA A 79 -7.52 15.57 2.71
N HIS A 80 -8.64 15.35 3.41
CA HIS A 80 -9.94 15.28 2.78
C HIS A 80 -10.37 16.66 2.29
N LYS A 81 -10.56 16.79 0.97
CA LYS A 81 -11.17 17.96 0.35
C LYS A 81 -12.62 17.62 0.02
N THR A 82 -13.56 18.45 0.47
CA THR A 82 -14.97 18.32 0.14
C THR A 82 -15.14 18.38 -1.39
N VAL A 83 -15.78 17.36 -1.95
CA VAL A 83 -16.02 17.23 -3.39
C VAL A 83 -17.34 17.86 -3.80
N LEU A 84 -18.27 17.98 -2.85
CA LEU A 84 -19.57 18.63 -3.07
C LEU A 84 -19.41 20.14 -3.07
N ASP A 85 -20.08 20.79 -4.02
CA ASP A 85 -20.21 22.24 -4.02
C ASP A 85 -21.19 22.71 -2.92
N ALA A 86 -21.18 24.01 -2.62
CA ALA A 86 -21.98 24.58 -1.55
C ALA A 86 -23.50 24.49 -1.82
N GLU A 87 -23.90 24.45 -3.09
CA GLU A 87 -25.30 24.37 -3.50
C GLU A 87 -25.85 22.97 -3.26
N GLN A 88 -25.11 21.94 -3.69
CA GLN A 88 -25.39 20.53 -3.43
C GLN A 88 -25.47 20.22 -1.94
N VAL A 89 -24.55 20.77 -1.14
CA VAL A 89 -24.58 20.59 0.32
C VAL A 89 -25.85 21.18 0.92
N THR A 90 -26.31 22.32 0.40
CA THR A 90 -27.52 23.00 0.87
C THR A 90 -28.78 22.25 0.46
N GLU A 91 -28.85 21.78 -0.79
CA GLU A 91 -29.97 20.97 -1.29
C GLU A 91 -30.12 19.67 -0.48
N ILE A 92 -29.01 18.97 -0.22
CA ILE A 92 -29.01 17.73 0.57
C ILE A 92 -29.53 17.98 1.98
N LYS A 93 -29.07 19.05 2.65
CA LYS A 93 -29.52 19.40 4.00
C LYS A 93 -31.02 19.73 4.05
N ASN A 94 -31.55 20.42 3.04
CA ASN A 94 -32.97 20.75 2.96
C ASN A 94 -33.84 19.52 2.69
N ARG A 95 -33.33 18.58 1.88
CA ARG A 95 -34.05 17.36 1.49
C ARG A 95 -34.01 16.28 2.57
N PHE A 96 -32.97 16.24 3.38
CA PHE A 96 -32.76 15.24 4.44
C PHE A 96 -32.38 15.92 5.77
N PRO A 97 -33.34 16.56 6.46
CA PRO A 97 -33.07 17.32 7.68
C PRO A 97 -32.59 16.45 8.86
N ASP A 98 -32.89 15.14 8.84
CA ASP A 98 -32.53 14.21 9.93
C ASP A 98 -31.09 13.68 9.84
N ILE A 99 -30.35 13.97 8.75
CA ILE A 99 -28.94 13.58 8.63
C ILE A 99 -28.08 14.56 9.45
N LEU A 100 -27.86 14.22 10.71
CA LEU A 100 -26.89 14.88 11.57
C LEU A 100 -25.47 14.48 11.15
N ASN A 101 -24.67 15.46 10.71
CA ASN A 101 -23.23 15.30 10.53
C ASN A 101 -22.59 15.17 11.93
N ALA A 102 -22.16 13.96 12.30
CA ALA A 102 -21.30 13.69 13.46
C ALA A 102 -19.82 13.62 13.05
#